data_AF-A0A2N7PZH9-F1
#
_entry.id   AF-A0A2N7PZH9-F1
#
_cell.length_a   1.000
_cell.length_b   1.000
_cell.length_c   1.000
_cell.angle_alpha   90.00
_cell.angle_beta   90.00
_cell.angle_gamma   90.00
#
_symmetry.space_group_name_H-M   'P 1'
#
loop_
_entity.id
_entity.type
_entity.pdbx_description
1 polymer ?
#
loop_
_entity_poly.entity_id
_entity_poly.type
_entity_poly.pdbx_seq_one_letter_code
_entity_poly.pdbx_strand_id
1 'polypeptide(L)'
;MPRNVAYIVADDESEKLVQKATIDSFAKQNGFDDVEYFYESQKSYVSWKNRDLGKVLLPSLNEGDNFFVTDGAKLGNSTPETDVVLMYFADKQINVYFTKIRMKIL
;
A
#
# COMPACT_ATOMS: atom_id res chain seq x y z
N MET A 1 9.55 17.31 -2.39
CA MET A 1 10.12 16.00 -2.78
C MET A 1 9.00 14.99 -2.69
N PRO A 2 8.91 14.02 -3.62
CA PRO A 2 7.93 12.95 -3.53
C PRO A 2 8.06 12.20 -2.20
N ARG A 3 6.94 11.91 -1.55
CA ARG A 3 6.90 11.08 -0.34
C ARG A 3 6.92 9.61 -0.70
N ASN A 4 7.50 8.80 0.18
CA ASN A 4 7.53 7.35 0.08
C ASN A 4 6.57 6.78 1.12
N VAL A 5 5.38 6.36 0.71
CA VAL A 5 4.29 6.00 1.62
C VAL A 5 3.94 4.53 1.49
N ALA A 6 4.09 3.77 2.58
CA ALA A 6 3.81 2.35 2.66
C ALA A 6 2.50 2.10 3.39
N TYR A 7 1.61 1.35 2.78
CA TYR A 7 0.31 1.01 3.36
C TYR A 7 0.26 -0.47 3.75
N ILE A 8 0.06 -0.72 5.05
CA ILE A 8 0.04 -2.07 5.63
C ILE A 8 -1.32 -2.30 6.28
N VAL A 9 -2.00 -3.36 5.83
CA VAL A 9 -3.25 -3.83 6.43
C VAL A 9 -3.01 -5.19 7.04
N ALA A 10 -3.09 -5.28 8.36
CA ALA A 10 -2.81 -6.49 9.10
C ALA A 10 -3.77 -6.67 10.29
N ASP A 11 -4.15 -7.92 10.54
CA ASP A 11 -4.95 -8.29 11.72
C ASP A 11 -4.05 -8.60 12.93
N ASP A 12 -2.77 -8.94 12.71
CA ASP A 12 -1.79 -9.24 13.75
C ASP A 12 -0.38 -8.68 13.46
N GLU A 13 0.47 -8.67 14.49
CA GLU A 13 1.83 -8.13 14.41
C GLU A 13 2.77 -8.97 13.52
N SER A 14 2.54 -10.27 13.39
CA SER A 14 3.39 -11.12 12.54
C SER A 14 3.18 -10.78 11.06
N GLU A 15 1.93 -10.64 10.65
CA GLU A 15 1.56 -10.22 9.29
C GLU A 15 2.10 -8.81 8.99
N LYS A 16 1.96 -7.88 9.94
CA LYS A 16 2.49 -6.51 9.84
C LYS A 16 4.02 -6.50 9.65
N LEU A 17 4.75 -7.30 10.42
CA LEU A 17 6.21 -7.42 10.31
C LEU A 17 6.64 -7.97 8.95
N VAL A 18 5.95 -8.99 8.44
CA VAL A 18 6.24 -9.59 7.13
C VAL A 18 6.00 -8.58 6.00
N GLN A 19 4.88 -7.85 6.03
CA GLN A 19 4.60 -6.82 5.03
C GLN A 19 5.63 -5.69 5.09
N LYS A 20 5.95 -5.21 6.29
CA LYS A 20 6.97 -4.18 6.48
C LYS A 20 8.33 -4.62 5.93
N ALA A 21 8.80 -5.81 6.28
CA ALA A 21 10.08 -6.34 5.81
C ALA A 21 10.12 -6.49 4.28
N THR A 22 8.99 -6.85 3.66
CA THR A 22 8.86 -6.92 2.20
C THR A 22 9.03 -5.56 1.55
N ILE A 23 8.35 -4.54 2.10
CA ILE A 23 8.44 -3.17 1.62
C ILE A 23 9.83 -2.58 1.86
N ASP A 24 10.41 -2.75 3.06
CA ASP A 24 11.77 -2.29 3.38
C ASP A 24 12.81 -2.87 2.40
N SER A 25 12.69 -4.17 2.07
CA SER A 25 13.58 -4.82 1.12
C SER A 25 13.44 -4.25 -0.29
N PHE A 26 12.21 -4.03 -0.74
CA PHE A 26 11.93 -3.40 -2.03
C PHE A 26 12.45 -1.95 -2.08
N ALA A 27 12.16 -1.16 -1.06
CA ALA A 27 12.57 0.24 -0.95
C ALA A 27 14.09 0.37 -1.03
N LYS A 28 14.81 -0.41 -0.21
CA LYS A 28 16.27 -0.46 -0.19
C LYS A 28 16.87 -0.86 -1.55
N GLN A 29 16.29 -1.85 -2.22
CA GLN A 29 16.79 -2.31 -3.52
C GLN A 29 16.62 -1.28 -4.64
N ASN A 30 15.62 -0.39 -4.52
CA ASN A 30 15.28 0.59 -5.54
C ASN A 30 15.68 2.02 -5.15
N GLY A 31 16.38 2.22 -4.02
CA GLY A 31 16.86 3.53 -3.59
C GLY A 31 15.75 4.46 -3.09
N PHE A 32 14.66 3.90 -2.52
CA PHE A 32 13.66 4.69 -1.82
C PHE A 32 14.04 4.80 -0.33
N ASP A 33 14.41 6.00 0.10
CA ASP A 33 14.70 6.33 1.50
C ASP A 33 13.47 6.91 2.22
N ASP A 34 13.50 7.02 3.55
CA ASP A 34 12.46 7.69 4.36
C ASP A 34 11.01 7.21 4.12
N VAL A 35 10.80 5.88 4.10
CA VAL A 35 9.46 5.29 3.94
C VAL A 35 8.59 5.57 5.17
N GLU A 36 7.51 6.31 4.96
CA GLU A 36 6.45 6.58 5.92
C GLU A 36 5.45 5.42 5.95
N TYR A 37 5.17 4.86 7.12
CA TYR A 37 4.28 3.72 7.26
C TYR A 37 2.90 4.10 7.77
N PHE A 38 1.87 3.77 7.00
CA PHE A 38 0.47 3.85 7.39
C PHE A 38 -0.05 2.44 7.71
N TYR A 39 -0.44 2.24 8.97
CA TYR A 39 -0.96 0.96 9.45
C TYR A 39 -2.46 1.03 9.61
N GLU A 40 -3.15 -0.01 9.14
CA GLU A 40 -4.57 -0.17 9.34
C GLU A 40 -4.89 -1.60 9.78
N SER A 41 -5.86 -1.74 10.69
CA SER A 41 -6.46 -3.02 11.04
C SER A 41 -7.95 -2.93 10.74
N GLN A 42 -8.32 -3.24 9.50
CA GLN A 42 -9.70 -3.23 9.03
C GLN A 42 -10.01 -4.57 8.36
N LYS A 43 -11.23 -5.05 8.61
CA LYS A 43 -11.72 -6.26 7.96
C LYS A 43 -11.89 -6.00 6.48
N SER A 44 -11.59 -7.03 5.68
CA SER A 44 -11.71 -6.97 4.23
C SER A 44 -13.06 -6.36 3.87
N TYR A 45 -14.20 -7.00 4.15
CA TYR A 45 -15.56 -6.59 3.74
C TYR A 45 -15.96 -5.10 3.90
N VAL A 46 -15.22 -4.30 4.68
CA VAL A 46 -15.39 -2.84 4.73
C VAL A 46 -14.86 -2.21 3.44
N SER A 47 -15.72 -1.53 2.70
CA SER A 47 -15.31 -0.80 1.49
C SER A 47 -14.23 0.24 1.81
N TRP A 48 -13.23 0.36 0.92
CA TRP A 48 -12.09 1.26 1.07
C TRP A 48 -12.47 2.74 1.29
N LYS A 49 -13.63 3.17 0.77
CA LYS A 49 -14.17 4.52 0.98
C LYS A 49 -14.49 4.83 2.45
N ASN A 50 -14.77 3.78 3.22
CA ASN A 50 -15.10 3.88 4.64
C ASN A 50 -13.89 3.63 5.54
N ARG A 51 -12.77 3.18 4.98
CA ARG A 51 -11.49 2.91 5.63
C ARG A 51 -10.64 4.18 5.70
N ASP A 52 -9.60 4.15 6.52
CA ASP A 52 -8.65 5.25 6.61
C ASP A 52 -7.84 5.40 5.30
N LEU A 53 -7.74 4.31 4.52
CA LEU A 53 -7.29 4.37 3.13
C LEU A 53 -8.00 5.47 2.34
N GLY A 54 -9.34 5.39 2.25
CA GLY A 54 -10.14 6.34 1.49
C GLY A 54 -10.31 7.70 2.16
N LYS A 55 -10.41 7.73 3.49
CA LYS A 55 -10.72 8.95 4.26
C LYS A 55 -9.52 9.83 4.54
N VAL A 56 -8.34 9.23 4.71
CA VAL A 56 -7.15 9.92 5.23
C VAL A 56 -6.00 9.78 4.25
N LEU A 57 -5.63 8.55 3.90
CA LEU A 57 -4.40 8.27 3.16
C LEU A 57 -4.48 8.79 1.73
N LEU A 58 -5.48 8.36 0.96
CA LEU A 58 -5.67 8.76 -0.43
C LEU A 58 -5.78 10.29 -0.62
N PRO A 59 -6.55 11.03 0.19
CA PRO A 59 -6.56 12.50 0.13
C PRO A 59 -5.21 13.15 0.42
N SER A 60 -4.39 12.57 1.31
CA SER A 60 -3.09 13.15 1.72
C SER A 60 -1.97 13.00 0.70
N LEU A 61 -2.14 12.13 -0.29
CA LEU A 61 -1.15 11.89 -1.35
C LEU A 61 -1.22 12.97 -2.42
N ASN A 62 -0.04 13.36 -2.89
CA ASN A 62 0.17 14.37 -3.93
C ASN A 62 0.84 13.75 -5.16
N GLU A 63 0.71 14.42 -6.29
CA GLU A 63 1.35 14.06 -7.55
C GLU A 63 2.83 13.70 -7.37
N GLY A 64 3.23 12.57 -7.96
CA GLY A 64 4.59 12.05 -7.91
C GLY A 64 4.93 11.23 -6.66
N ASP A 65 4.12 11.26 -5.60
CA ASP A 65 4.33 10.42 -4.41
C ASP A 65 4.41 8.93 -4.80
N ASN A 66 5.22 8.17 -4.07
CA ASN A 66 5.36 6.73 -4.23
C ASN A 66 4.52 6.01 -3.19
N PHE A 67 3.64 5.12 -3.63
CA PHE A 67 2.77 4.33 -2.78
C PHE A 67 3.17 2.85 -2.87
N PHE A 68 3.53 2.25 -1.73
CA PHE A 68 3.91 0.84 -1.63
C PHE A 68 2.81 0.04 -0.92
N VAL A 69 2.45 -1.09 -1.52
CA VAL A 69 1.53 -2.07 -0.91
C VAL A 69 1.98 -3.46 -1.29
N THR A 70 1.69 -4.46 -0.48
CA THR A 70 2.13 -5.85 -0.72
C THR A 70 1.29 -6.58 -1.76
N ASP A 71 -0.02 -6.29 -1.81
CA ASP A 71 -0.93 -6.83 -2.82
C ASP A 71 -2.18 -5.95 -3.01
N GLY A 72 -2.94 -6.21 -4.09
CA GLY A 72 -4.15 -5.46 -4.43
C GLY A 72 -5.36 -5.75 -3.54
N ALA A 73 -5.37 -6.88 -2.82
CA ALA A 73 -6.45 -7.21 -1.88
C ALA A 73 -6.40 -6.34 -0.63
N LYS A 74 -5.26 -5.70 -0.34
CA LYS A 74 -5.15 -4.67 0.71
C LYS A 74 -5.94 -3.39 0.37
N LEU A 75 -6.16 -3.10 -0.92
CA LEU A 75 -6.80 -1.88 -1.40
C LEU A 75 -8.33 -1.97 -1.51
N GLY A 76 -8.88 -3.16 -1.75
CA GLY A 76 -10.31 -3.36 -1.98
C GLY A 76 -10.72 -4.82 -1.87
N ASN A 77 -12.02 -5.08 -1.74
CA ASN A 77 -12.55 -6.43 -1.47
C ASN A 77 -12.86 -7.26 -2.70
N SER A 78 -12.72 -6.64 -3.85
CA SER A 78 -12.98 -7.23 -5.14
C SER A 78 -12.12 -6.52 -6.17
N THR A 79 -11.88 -7.17 -7.29
CA THR A 79 -11.14 -6.56 -8.41
C THR A 79 -11.72 -5.20 -8.82
N PRO A 80 -13.05 -5.02 -8.98
CA PRO A 80 -13.60 -3.70 -9.30
C PRO A 80 -13.33 -2.63 -8.23
N GLU A 81 -13.35 -2.98 -6.94
CA GLU A 81 -13.00 -2.02 -5.89
C GLU A 81 -11.53 -1.63 -5.94
N THR A 82 -10.63 -2.60 -6.13
CA THR A 82 -9.20 -2.35 -6.32
C THR A 82 -8.94 -1.49 -7.55
N ASP A 83 -9.60 -1.76 -8.68
CA ASP A 83 -9.45 -1.00 -9.92
C ASP A 83 -9.86 0.47 -9.73
N VAL A 84 -10.95 0.74 -9.00
CA VAL A 84 -11.37 2.12 -8.71
C VAL A 84 -10.32 2.85 -7.86
N VAL A 85 -9.69 2.17 -6.90
CA VAL A 85 -8.58 2.76 -6.13
C VAL A 85 -7.36 3.03 -7.01
N LEU A 86 -7.03 2.11 -7.92
CA LEU A 86 -5.95 2.29 -8.89
C LEU A 86 -6.22 3.44 -9.87
N MET A 87 -7.46 3.61 -10.31
CA MET A 87 -7.87 4.76 -11.11
C MET A 87 -7.70 6.08 -10.35
N TYR A 88 -8.01 6.10 -9.04
CA TYR A 88 -7.77 7.29 -8.20
C TYR A 88 -6.28 7.62 -8.10
N PHE A 89 -5.41 6.62 -7.92
CA PHE A 89 -3.96 6.82 -7.95
C PHE A 89 -3.48 7.35 -9.30
N ALA A 90 -4.00 6.80 -10.40
CA ALA A 90 -3.63 7.23 -11.75
C ALA A 90 -4.06 8.68 -12.05
N ASP A 91 -5.27 9.06 -11.66
CA ASP A 91 -5.79 10.43 -11.81
C ASP A 91 -4.94 11.45 -11.05
N LYS A 92 -4.49 11.07 -9.84
CA LYS A 92 -3.55 11.84 -9.03
C LYS A 92 -2.09 11.72 -9.44
N GLN A 93 -1.76 10.91 -10.44
CA GLN A 93 -0.38 10.65 -10.89
C GLN A 93 0.54 10.15 -9.76
N ILE A 94 0.02 9.23 -8.95
CA ILE A 94 0.77 8.54 -7.89
C ILE A 94 1.49 7.33 -8.48
N ASN A 95 2.76 7.13 -8.10
CA ASN A 95 3.51 5.95 -8.48
C ASN A 95 3.14 4.78 -7.55
N VAL A 96 2.46 3.76 -8.06
CA VAL A 96 2.01 2.61 -7.25
C VAL A 96 2.91 1.40 -7.46
N TYR A 97 3.40 0.81 -6.37
CA TYR A 97 4.26 -0.36 -6.38
C TYR A 97 3.64 -1.50 -5.57
N PHE A 98 3.40 -2.62 -6.25
CA PHE A 98 3.06 -3.90 -5.61
C PHE A 98 4.33 -4.65 -5.23
N THR A 99 4.69 -4.60 -3.95
CA THR A 99 5.88 -5.24 -3.39
C THR A 99 5.62 -6.71 -3.11
N LYS A 100 6.36 -7.61 -3.74
CA LYS A 100 6.15 -9.06 -3.59
C LYS A 100 7.31 -9.70 -2.85
N ILE A 101 6.98 -10.64 -1.95
CA ILE A 101 7.97 -11.54 -1.37
C ILE A 101 8.52 -12.43 -2.49
N ARG A 102 9.83 -12.40 -2.71
CA ARG A 102 10.51 -13.34 -3.59
C ARG A 102 10.74 -14.64 -2.82
N MET A 103 9.77 -15.56 -2.86
CA MET A 103 9.97 -16.92 -2.36
C MET A 103 10.68 -17.77 -3.41
N LYS A 104 11.78 -18.42 -3.01
CA LYS A 104 12.42 -19.50 -3.77
C LYS A 104 12.11 -20.80 -3.06
N ILE A 105 11.36 -21.70 -3.71
CA ILE A 105 11.22 -23.08 -3.26
C ILE A 105 12.47 -23.81 -3.76
N LEU A 106 13.23 -24.41 -2.84
CA LEU A 106 14.41 -25.21 -3.14
C LEU A 106 14.00 -26.62 -3.55
#